data_AF-A0AAN6UV10-F1
#
_entry.id   AF-A0AAN6UV10-F1
#
_cell.length_a   1.000
_cell.length_b   1.000
_cell.length_c   1.000
_cell.angle_alpha   90.00
_cell.angle_beta   90.00
_cell.angle_gamma   90.00
#
_symmetry.space_group_name_H-M   'P 1'
#
loop_
_entity.id
_entity.type
_entity.pdbx_description
1 polymer ?
#
loop_
_entity_poly.entity_id
_entity_poly.type
_entity_poly.pdbx_seq_one_letter_code
_entity_poly.pdbx_strand_id
1 'polypeptide(L)'
;EVLTAVLIVSSLATSFWASKPQRVTEPTIITVPWTIADLLLFAGDAAREPYVDTPLDFIEKPVWDGCRRLPSLLHYGGLNRRPLPRIPNDYGLPPPTGTEATIVWVVSVVHAVIHVLCWSFPFPSQTETLLWRGSSVILLTVMAVDGLVPVLSTRPWFDFSFGMLWIWVREAKRQTFVRRWVFSVAVDTAYVLYILARLVIFVEIFAAFRSMPTDVYRDVDWISFWPHV
;
A
#
# COMPACT_ATOMS: atom_id res chain seq x y z
N GLU A 1 -2.54 -26.51 -5.71
CA GLU A 1 -2.19 -25.76 -6.93
C GLU A 1 -2.58 -24.28 -6.87
N VAL A 2 -3.84 -23.91 -6.63
CA VAL A 2 -4.27 -22.49 -6.60
C VAL A 2 -3.57 -21.68 -5.49
N LEU A 3 -3.43 -22.24 -4.29
CA LEU A 3 -2.73 -21.56 -3.17
C LEU A 3 -1.25 -21.32 -3.48
N THR A 4 -0.62 -22.26 -4.18
CA THR A 4 0.77 -22.16 -4.67
C THR A 4 0.87 -21.07 -5.73
N ALA A 5 -0.09 -20.97 -6.66
CA ALA A 5 -0.15 -19.90 -7.63
C ALA A 5 -0.31 -18.52 -6.98
N VAL A 6 -1.16 -18.39 -5.93
CA VAL A 6 -1.27 -17.16 -5.13
C VAL A 6 0.06 -16.77 -4.51
N LEU A 7 0.74 -17.72 -3.88
CA LEU A 7 2.03 -17.47 -3.23
C LEU A 7 3.11 -17.08 -4.24
N ILE A 8 3.16 -17.73 -5.41
CA ILE A 8 4.09 -17.39 -6.48
C ILE A 8 3.82 -15.98 -7.03
N VAL A 9 2.55 -15.65 -7.34
CA VAL A 9 2.16 -14.32 -7.85
C VAL A 9 2.44 -13.23 -6.81
N SER A 10 2.18 -13.50 -5.53
CA SER A 10 2.48 -12.56 -4.44
C SER A 10 3.99 -12.38 -4.23
N SER A 11 4.76 -13.45 -4.42
CA SER A 11 6.23 -13.43 -4.29
C SER A 11 6.91 -12.75 -5.48
N LEU A 12 6.32 -12.78 -6.68
CA LEU A 12 6.82 -12.04 -7.84
C LEU A 12 6.89 -10.52 -7.58
N ALA A 13 5.96 -9.97 -6.79
CA ALA A 13 6.03 -8.56 -6.35
C ALA A 13 7.24 -8.30 -5.42
N THR A 14 7.75 -9.31 -4.74
CA THR A 14 8.97 -9.19 -3.91
C THR A 14 10.25 -9.30 -4.73
N SER A 15 10.20 -9.82 -5.97
CA SER A 15 11.36 -9.90 -6.86
C SER A 15 11.94 -8.52 -7.20
N PHE A 16 11.13 -7.46 -7.13
CA PHE A 16 11.62 -6.07 -7.27
C PHE A 16 12.59 -5.66 -6.16
N TRP A 17 12.64 -6.39 -5.04
CA TRP A 17 13.57 -6.19 -3.93
C TRP A 17 14.81 -7.08 -4.01
N ALA A 18 14.93 -7.95 -5.02
CA ALA A 18 16.08 -8.84 -5.18
C ALA A 18 17.40 -8.05 -5.37
N SER A 19 17.31 -6.88 -6.01
CA SER A 19 18.45 -5.99 -6.26
C SER A 19 18.70 -4.99 -5.13
N LYS A 20 17.92 -5.05 -4.03
CA LYS A 20 18.11 -4.10 -2.92
C LYS A 20 19.45 -4.39 -2.22
N PRO A 21 20.32 -3.39 -2.01
CA PRO A 21 21.57 -3.59 -1.29
C PRO A 21 21.30 -4.16 0.11
N GLN A 22 21.84 -5.34 0.38
CA GLN A 22 21.62 -6.07 1.65
C GLN A 22 22.59 -5.63 2.77
N ARG A 23 23.62 -4.85 2.46
CA ARG A 23 24.57 -4.32 3.45
C ARG A 23 24.03 -3.03 4.08
N VAL A 24 23.30 -3.18 5.17
CA VAL A 24 22.73 -2.07 5.97
C VAL A 24 23.77 -1.39 6.88
N THR A 25 24.97 -1.98 7.00
CA THR A 25 26.01 -1.55 7.95
C THR A 25 26.93 -0.44 7.44
N GLU A 26 26.99 -0.19 6.13
CA GLU A 26 27.87 0.83 5.55
C GLU A 26 27.02 2.04 5.09
N PRO A 27 27.24 3.24 5.65
CA PRO A 27 26.55 4.43 5.17
C PRO A 27 27.04 4.79 3.77
N THR A 28 26.11 5.04 2.84
CA THR A 28 26.45 5.65 1.56
C THR A 28 26.72 7.13 1.79
N ILE A 29 27.98 7.54 1.70
CA ILE A 29 28.37 8.95 1.82
C ILE A 29 28.17 9.61 0.45
N ILE A 30 27.19 10.50 0.35
CA ILE A 30 26.95 11.31 -0.83
C ILE A 30 27.69 12.64 -0.65
N THR A 31 28.78 12.84 -1.38
CA THR A 31 29.52 14.11 -1.40
C THR A 31 28.89 15.05 -2.41
N VAL A 32 28.43 16.21 -1.95
CA VAL A 32 27.87 17.27 -2.80
C VAL A 32 28.76 18.51 -2.76
N PRO A 33 28.84 19.30 -3.86
CA PRO A 33 29.71 20.47 -3.93
C PRO A 33 29.12 21.72 -3.24
N TRP A 34 27.87 21.65 -2.77
CA TRP A 34 27.14 22.75 -2.15
C TRP A 34 26.88 22.46 -0.66
N THR A 35 26.82 23.52 0.14
CA THR A 35 26.46 23.43 1.56
C THR A 35 24.94 23.54 1.74
N ILE A 36 24.45 23.15 2.93
CA ILE A 36 23.04 23.39 3.30
C ILE A 36 22.71 24.89 3.27
N ALA A 37 23.66 25.77 3.59
CA ALA A 37 23.44 27.21 3.53
C ALA A 37 23.23 27.69 2.07
N ASP A 38 24.05 27.21 1.13
CA ASP A 38 23.89 27.53 -0.29
C ASP A 38 22.53 27.07 -0.82
N LEU A 39 22.11 25.88 -0.38
CA LEU A 39 20.83 25.29 -0.72
C LEU A 39 19.64 26.10 -0.17
N LEU A 40 19.71 26.56 1.08
CA LEU A 40 18.67 27.39 1.70
C LEU A 40 18.56 28.75 1.01
N LEU A 41 19.70 29.36 0.65
CA LEU A 41 19.74 30.61 -0.11
C LEU A 41 19.16 30.44 -1.52
N PHE A 42 19.46 29.31 -2.17
CA PHE A 42 18.90 28.98 -3.49
C PHE A 42 17.38 28.75 -3.44
N ALA A 43 16.87 28.07 -2.40
CA ALA A 43 15.45 27.77 -2.24
C ALA A 43 14.59 29.00 -1.88
N GLY A 44 15.19 30.07 -1.34
CA GLY A 44 14.52 31.34 -1.10
C GLY A 44 13.35 31.23 -0.12
N ASP A 45 12.17 31.73 -0.50
CA ASP A 45 10.98 31.73 0.37
C ASP A 45 10.46 30.33 0.69
N ALA A 46 10.67 29.34 -0.19
CA ALA A 46 10.28 27.96 0.07
C ALA A 46 11.00 27.36 1.30
N ALA A 47 12.23 27.82 1.56
CA ALA A 47 12.99 27.39 2.74
C ALA A 47 12.42 27.93 4.06
N ARG A 48 11.50 28.91 4.03
CA ARG A 48 10.86 29.49 5.22
C ARG A 48 9.61 28.72 5.65
N GLU A 49 9.11 27.81 4.82
CA GLU A 49 7.95 27.00 5.16
C GLU A 49 8.29 26.01 6.30
N PRO A 50 7.39 25.80 7.27
CA PRO A 50 7.62 24.86 8.36
C PRO A 50 7.73 23.42 7.85
N TYR A 51 8.92 22.82 7.98
CA TYR A 51 9.18 21.43 7.58
C TYR A 51 8.51 20.43 8.53
N VAL A 52 7.70 19.53 8.01
CA VAL A 52 6.95 18.55 8.79
C VAL A 52 7.87 17.42 9.26
N ASP A 53 8.79 17.00 8.40
CA ASP A 53 9.36 15.68 8.44
C ASP A 53 10.89 15.72 8.42
N THR A 54 11.53 16.36 7.43
CA THR A 54 12.99 16.49 7.29
C THR A 54 13.47 17.94 7.05
N PRO A 55 14.72 18.28 7.41
CA PRO A 55 15.33 19.56 7.05
C PRO A 55 15.44 19.83 5.55
N LEU A 56 15.18 18.85 4.67
CA LEU A 56 15.23 18.98 3.21
C LEU A 56 13.85 18.88 2.55
N ASP A 57 12.75 18.91 3.33
CA ASP A 57 11.38 18.80 2.80
C ASP A 57 11.04 19.88 1.78
N PHE A 58 11.70 21.04 1.83
CA PHE A 58 11.51 22.12 0.85
C PHE A 58 12.07 21.80 -0.55
N ILE A 59 12.97 20.81 -0.66
CA ILE A 59 13.44 20.27 -1.94
C ILE A 59 12.58 19.07 -2.38
N GLU A 60 12.03 18.35 -1.41
CA GLU A 60 11.26 17.15 -1.65
C GLU A 60 9.96 17.50 -2.39
N LYS A 61 9.78 16.91 -3.58
CA LYS A 61 8.49 16.98 -4.25
C LYS A 61 7.51 16.12 -3.45
N PRO A 62 6.33 16.61 -3.07
CA PRO A 62 5.40 15.82 -2.28
C PRO A 62 5.12 14.51 -3.02
N VAL A 63 5.39 13.37 -2.35
CA VAL A 63 5.09 11.99 -2.77
C VAL A 63 3.65 11.86 -3.26
N TRP A 64 2.79 12.81 -2.92
CA TRP A 64 1.48 13.03 -3.51
C TRP A 64 1.19 14.54 -3.47
N ASP A 65 1.44 15.27 -4.56
CA ASP A 65 1.00 16.66 -4.68
C ASP A 65 -0.51 16.77 -4.38
N GLY A 66 -0.82 17.23 -3.16
CA GLY A 66 -2.19 17.40 -2.64
C GLY A 66 -2.62 16.47 -1.50
N CYS A 67 -1.90 15.39 -1.16
CA CYS A 67 -2.21 14.60 0.04
C CYS A 67 -1.34 15.08 1.21
N ARG A 68 -1.99 15.41 2.32
CA ARG A 68 -1.35 15.85 3.57
C ARG A 68 -1.65 14.84 4.65
N ARG A 69 -0.73 14.65 5.59
CA ARG A 69 -1.01 13.86 6.78
C ARG A 69 -2.14 14.52 7.58
N LEU A 70 -3.06 13.72 8.13
CA LEU A 70 -4.17 14.23 8.92
C LEU A 70 -3.62 15.09 10.09
N PRO A 71 -4.14 16.31 10.34
CA PRO A 71 -3.57 17.21 11.35
C PRO A 71 -3.49 16.62 12.76
N SER A 72 -4.48 15.82 13.16
CA SER A 72 -4.49 15.14 14.47
C SER A 72 -3.39 14.08 14.62
N LEU A 73 -2.88 13.56 13.51
CA LEU A 73 -1.80 12.58 13.49
C LEU A 73 -0.42 13.22 13.36
N LEU A 74 -0.31 14.54 13.19
CA LEU A 74 0.98 15.23 13.16
C LEU A 74 1.74 15.11 14.49
N HIS A 75 1.02 14.90 15.60
CA HIS A 75 1.63 14.66 16.91
C HIS A 75 2.15 13.22 17.09
N TYR A 76 1.66 12.27 16.29
CA TYR A 76 2.02 10.85 16.38
C TYR A 76 3.01 10.50 15.28
N GLY A 77 4.10 9.80 15.59
CA GLY A 77 5.07 9.40 14.56
C GLY A 77 5.81 10.57 13.88
N GLY A 78 5.82 11.74 14.52
CA GLY A 78 6.78 12.82 14.23
C GLY A 78 8.09 12.58 15.00
N LEU A 79 9.21 13.03 14.43
CA LEU A 79 10.51 12.81 15.04
C LEU A 79 10.73 13.84 16.18
N ASN A 80 10.60 13.37 17.43
CA ASN A 80 10.75 14.18 18.65
C ASN A 80 12.16 14.80 18.85
N ARG A 81 13.12 14.46 17.98
CA ARG A 81 14.50 14.94 18.04
C ARG A 81 14.94 15.40 16.65
N ARG A 82 15.52 16.60 16.59
CA ARG A 82 16.16 17.15 15.38
C ARG A 82 17.65 17.42 15.65
N PRO A 83 18.55 17.20 14.67
CA PRO A 83 18.32 16.60 13.35
C PRO A 83 17.95 15.11 13.43
N LEU A 84 17.32 14.60 12.38
CA LEU A 84 16.85 13.21 12.36
C LEU A 84 18.04 12.24 12.41
N PRO A 85 17.99 11.18 13.24
CA PRO A 85 19.05 10.17 13.25
C PRO A 85 18.97 9.21 12.05
N ARG A 86 17.85 9.18 11.33
CA ARG A 86 17.63 8.32 10.16
C ARG A 86 16.64 8.94 9.19
N ILE A 87 16.76 8.57 7.92
CA ILE A 87 15.69 8.73 6.93
C ILE A 87 14.64 7.66 7.23
N PRO A 88 13.36 8.01 7.47
CA PRO A 88 12.36 7.01 7.80
C PRO A 88 11.96 6.17 6.56
N ASN A 89 11.66 4.88 6.77
CA ASN A 89 11.35 3.92 5.69
C ASN A 89 9.94 4.08 5.11
N ASP A 90 9.13 4.95 5.72
CA ASP A 90 7.77 5.33 5.35
C ASP A 90 7.71 6.54 4.40
N TYR A 91 8.88 7.07 4.00
CA TYR A 91 9.01 8.09 2.95
C TYR A 91 9.10 7.39 1.60
N GLY A 92 8.04 7.52 0.81
CA GLY A 92 8.10 7.19 -0.61
C GLY A 92 9.01 8.18 -1.33
N LEU A 93 9.70 7.75 -2.37
CA LEU A 93 10.27 8.67 -3.36
C LEU A 93 9.11 9.44 -4.07
N PRO A 94 9.38 10.56 -4.77
CA PRO A 94 8.38 11.43 -5.42
C PRO A 94 7.29 10.67 -6.20
N PRO A 95 6.12 11.32 -6.43
CA PRO A 95 4.85 10.64 -6.59
C PRO A 95 4.88 9.56 -7.65
N PRO A 96 4.19 8.42 -7.40
CA PRO A 96 4.06 7.41 -8.42
C PRO A 96 3.50 8.09 -9.66
N THR A 97 4.27 7.98 -10.74
CA THR A 97 3.76 8.35 -12.06
C THR A 97 2.41 7.66 -12.25
N GLY A 98 1.50 8.22 -13.06
CA GLY A 98 0.22 7.55 -13.34
C GLY A 98 0.41 6.07 -13.76
N THR A 99 1.56 5.76 -14.35
CA THR A 99 2.05 4.40 -14.63
C THR A 99 2.22 3.54 -13.38
N GLU A 100 2.97 3.99 -12.37
CA GLU A 100 3.18 3.25 -11.11
C GLU A 100 1.87 3.00 -10.36
N ALA A 101 1.00 4.02 -10.26
CA ALA A 101 -0.32 3.87 -9.65
C ALA A 101 -1.15 2.82 -10.42
N THR A 102 -1.05 2.79 -11.75
CA THR A 102 -1.73 1.80 -12.60
C THR A 102 -1.17 0.39 -12.37
N ILE A 103 0.15 0.23 -12.26
CA ILE A 103 0.79 -1.06 -11.98
C ILE A 103 0.32 -1.62 -10.63
N VAL A 104 0.37 -0.80 -9.58
CA VAL A 104 -0.08 -1.18 -8.23
C VAL A 104 -1.56 -1.57 -8.24
N TRP A 105 -2.40 -0.81 -8.95
CA TRP A 105 -3.81 -1.12 -9.11
C TRP A 105 -4.04 -2.46 -9.80
N VAL A 106 -3.38 -2.72 -10.94
CA VAL A 106 -3.49 -3.98 -11.68
C VAL A 106 -3.08 -5.16 -10.81
N VAL A 107 -1.95 -5.09 -10.12
CA VAL A 107 -1.49 -6.15 -9.20
C VAL A 107 -2.51 -6.41 -8.10
N SER A 108 -3.11 -5.34 -7.54
CA SER A 108 -4.12 -5.45 -6.48
C SER A 108 -5.41 -6.11 -6.97
N VAL A 109 -5.86 -5.77 -8.19
CA VAL A 109 -7.03 -6.40 -8.81
C VAL A 109 -6.75 -7.86 -9.13
N VAL A 110 -5.59 -8.18 -9.71
CA VAL A 110 -5.18 -9.57 -9.99
C VAL A 110 -5.19 -10.39 -8.71
N HIS A 111 -4.63 -9.86 -7.63
CA HIS A 111 -4.67 -10.52 -6.31
C HIS A 111 -6.10 -10.77 -5.82
N ALA A 112 -7.01 -9.80 -5.99
CA ALA A 112 -8.42 -9.95 -5.61
C ALA A 112 -9.16 -11.00 -6.46
N VAL A 113 -8.87 -11.07 -7.76
CA VAL A 113 -9.45 -12.05 -8.69
C VAL A 113 -9.14 -13.48 -8.25
N ILE A 114 -7.96 -13.75 -7.67
CA ILE A 114 -7.61 -15.12 -7.30
C ILE A 114 -8.56 -15.68 -6.22
N HIS A 115 -9.04 -14.85 -5.28
CA HIS A 115 -10.03 -15.30 -4.29
C HIS A 115 -11.35 -15.68 -4.95
N VAL A 116 -11.75 -14.94 -5.99
CA VAL A 116 -12.93 -15.29 -6.80
C VAL A 116 -12.69 -16.54 -7.64
N LEU A 117 -11.48 -16.78 -8.16
CA LEU A 117 -11.17 -18.03 -8.88
C LEU A 117 -11.33 -19.28 -8.00
N CYS A 118 -11.18 -19.13 -6.67
CA CYS A 118 -11.52 -20.17 -5.69
C CYS A 118 -13.03 -20.32 -5.42
N TRP A 119 -13.92 -19.86 -6.31
CA TRP A 119 -15.38 -19.89 -6.13
C TRP A 119 -15.96 -21.27 -5.80
N SER A 120 -15.34 -22.31 -6.39
CA SER A 120 -15.75 -23.71 -6.32
C SER A 120 -15.03 -24.49 -5.22
N PHE A 121 -14.30 -23.82 -4.33
CA PHE A 121 -13.56 -24.50 -3.27
C PHE A 121 -14.52 -25.27 -2.34
N PRO A 122 -14.22 -26.55 -2.01
CA PRO A 122 -15.10 -27.38 -1.19
C PRO A 122 -14.97 -27.00 0.28
N PHE A 123 -15.71 -25.96 0.70
CA PHE A 123 -15.80 -25.60 2.11
C PHE A 123 -16.64 -26.61 2.89
N PRO A 124 -16.30 -26.91 4.16
CA PRO A 124 -17.05 -27.88 4.96
C PRO A 124 -18.50 -27.48 5.26
N SER A 125 -18.84 -26.19 5.22
CA SER A 125 -20.19 -25.69 5.46
C SER A 125 -20.69 -24.70 4.40
N GLN A 126 -22.02 -24.60 4.29
CA GLN A 126 -22.67 -23.62 3.40
C GLN A 126 -22.39 -22.18 3.85
N THR A 127 -22.28 -21.94 5.15
CA THR A 127 -21.99 -20.63 5.72
C THR A 127 -20.60 -20.15 5.31
N GLU A 128 -19.56 -20.98 5.47
CA GLU A 128 -18.19 -20.67 5.04
C GLU A 128 -18.14 -20.41 3.52
N THR A 129 -18.88 -21.20 2.73
CA THR A 129 -18.98 -20.98 1.28
C THR A 129 -19.58 -19.60 0.96
N LEU A 130 -20.66 -19.19 1.63
CA LEU A 130 -21.30 -17.90 1.41
C LEU A 130 -20.40 -16.74 1.88
N LEU A 131 -19.74 -16.89 3.03
CA LEU A 131 -18.78 -15.93 3.57
C LEU A 131 -17.60 -15.73 2.61
N TRP A 132 -17.03 -16.81 2.09
CA TRP A 132 -15.95 -16.76 1.11
C TRP A 132 -16.39 -16.04 -0.17
N ARG A 133 -17.52 -16.44 -0.75
CA ARG A 133 -18.03 -15.89 -2.01
C ARG A 133 -18.38 -14.42 -1.88
N GLY A 134 -19.11 -14.06 -0.83
CA GLY A 134 -19.47 -12.68 -0.53
C GLY A 134 -18.23 -11.81 -0.34
N SER A 135 -17.29 -12.26 0.51
CA SER A 135 -16.05 -11.52 0.79
C SER A 135 -15.16 -11.38 -0.44
N SER A 136 -15.05 -12.42 -1.26
CA SER A 136 -14.26 -12.41 -2.50
C SER A 136 -14.81 -11.41 -3.52
N VAL A 137 -16.14 -11.33 -3.68
CA VAL A 137 -16.78 -10.35 -4.56
C VAL A 137 -16.61 -8.94 -4.02
N ILE A 138 -16.83 -8.72 -2.71
CA ILE A 138 -16.62 -7.41 -2.07
C ILE A 138 -15.17 -6.95 -2.28
N LEU A 139 -14.19 -7.82 -2.03
CA LEU A 139 -12.78 -7.52 -2.24
C LEU A 139 -12.49 -7.13 -3.70
N LEU A 140 -12.97 -7.90 -4.67
CA LEU A 140 -12.77 -7.59 -6.08
C LEU A 140 -13.41 -6.25 -6.47
N THR A 141 -14.65 -6.01 -6.05
CA THR A 141 -15.36 -4.76 -6.35
C THR A 141 -14.65 -3.56 -5.74
N VAL A 142 -14.25 -3.63 -4.47
CA VAL A 142 -13.54 -2.52 -3.81
C VAL A 142 -12.17 -2.28 -4.47
N MET A 143 -11.38 -3.32 -4.75
CA MET A 143 -10.08 -3.14 -5.41
C MET A 143 -10.21 -2.60 -6.85
N ALA A 144 -11.24 -3.01 -7.59
CA ALA A 144 -11.49 -2.51 -8.94
C ALA A 144 -11.93 -1.05 -8.96
N VAL A 145 -12.84 -0.65 -8.07
CA VAL A 145 -13.42 0.70 -8.04
C VAL A 145 -12.52 1.68 -7.29
N ASP A 146 -12.19 1.40 -6.03
CA ASP A 146 -11.42 2.33 -5.19
C ASP A 146 -9.96 2.39 -5.62
N GLY A 147 -9.41 1.28 -6.12
CA GLY A 147 -8.05 1.27 -6.66
C GLY A 147 -7.88 2.16 -7.91
N LEU A 148 -8.99 2.52 -8.58
CA LEU A 148 -8.98 3.49 -9.67
C LEU A 148 -8.81 4.93 -9.15
N VAL A 149 -9.17 5.20 -7.89
CA VAL A 149 -9.14 6.55 -7.30
C VAL A 149 -7.71 7.11 -7.26
N PRO A 150 -6.68 6.40 -6.77
CA PRO A 150 -5.28 6.85 -6.87
C PRO A 150 -4.84 7.09 -8.31
N VAL A 151 -5.23 6.24 -9.26
CA VAL A 151 -4.87 6.40 -10.68
C VAL A 151 -5.49 7.66 -11.27
N LEU A 152 -6.79 7.86 -11.07
CA LEU A 152 -7.50 9.05 -11.54
C LEU A 152 -7.01 10.31 -10.83
N SER A 153 -6.58 10.22 -9.56
CA SER A 153 -6.05 11.36 -8.80
C SER A 153 -4.84 12.02 -9.46
N THR A 154 -4.09 11.28 -10.27
CA THR A 154 -2.96 11.81 -11.06
C THR A 154 -3.40 12.66 -12.25
N ARG A 155 -4.68 12.61 -12.63
CA ARG A 155 -5.22 13.35 -13.77
C ARG A 155 -5.73 14.73 -13.32
N PRO A 156 -5.42 15.80 -14.07
CA PRO A 156 -5.73 17.17 -13.65
C PRO A 156 -7.23 17.48 -13.56
N TRP A 157 -8.07 16.70 -14.24
CA TRP A 157 -9.53 16.88 -14.25
C TRP A 157 -10.25 16.19 -13.08
N PHE A 158 -9.58 15.30 -12.34
CA PHE A 158 -10.18 14.51 -11.27
C PHE A 158 -9.81 15.07 -9.89
N ASP A 159 -10.68 15.96 -9.38
CA ASP A 159 -10.46 16.73 -8.14
C ASP A 159 -11.50 16.39 -7.06
N PHE A 160 -11.11 15.64 -6.04
CA PHE A 160 -11.99 15.23 -4.93
C PHE A 160 -11.21 15.19 -3.62
N SER A 161 -11.94 15.41 -2.52
CA SER A 161 -11.38 15.19 -1.19
C SER A 161 -11.60 13.74 -0.77
N PHE A 162 -10.55 13.06 -0.30
CA PHE A 162 -10.67 11.74 0.31
C PHE A 162 -9.59 11.50 1.35
N GLY A 163 -9.92 10.69 2.36
CA GLY A 163 -8.96 10.13 3.30
C GLY A 163 -8.49 8.76 2.84
N MET A 164 -7.19 8.52 2.81
CA MET A 164 -6.62 7.19 2.68
C MET A 164 -6.28 6.66 4.07
N LEU A 165 -7.02 5.63 4.51
CA LEU A 165 -6.85 4.98 5.82
C LEU A 165 -6.89 5.94 7.02
N TRP A 166 -7.50 7.12 6.87
CA TRP A 166 -7.48 8.21 7.86
C TRP A 166 -6.09 8.74 8.23
N ILE A 167 -5.04 8.31 7.52
CA ILE A 167 -3.65 8.76 7.73
C ILE A 167 -3.34 9.94 6.82
N TRP A 168 -3.72 9.82 5.55
CA TRP A 168 -3.46 10.81 4.52
C TRP A 168 -4.79 11.40 4.05
N VAL A 169 -4.87 12.72 3.94
CA VAL A 169 -6.03 13.45 3.47
C VAL A 169 -5.65 14.22 2.22
N ARG A 170 -6.36 13.98 1.14
CA ARG A 170 -6.33 14.84 -0.04
C ARG A 170 -7.48 15.81 0.05
N GLU A 171 -7.21 17.10 -0.13
CA GLU A 171 -8.26 18.11 -0.25
C GLU A 171 -8.44 18.52 -1.71
N ALA A 172 -9.70 18.62 -2.16
CA ALA A 172 -10.03 19.13 -3.47
C ALA A 172 -9.62 20.60 -3.61
N LYS A 173 -9.10 21.00 -4.78
CA LYS A 173 -8.77 22.39 -5.11
C LYS A 173 -10.00 23.30 -5.03
N ARG A 174 -11.18 22.78 -5.38
CA ARG A 174 -12.48 23.45 -5.20
C ARG A 174 -13.38 22.65 -4.26
N GLN A 175 -13.57 23.14 -3.04
CA GLN A 175 -14.40 22.48 -2.05
C GLN A 175 -15.89 22.82 -2.24
N THR A 176 -16.62 21.92 -2.92
CA THR A 176 -18.09 21.88 -2.82
C THR A 176 -18.52 20.84 -1.79
N PHE A 177 -19.72 20.97 -1.23
CA PHE A 177 -20.25 20.00 -0.25
C PHE A 177 -20.18 18.55 -0.78
N VAL A 178 -20.55 18.34 -2.05
CA VAL A 178 -20.51 17.02 -2.70
C VAL A 178 -19.08 16.49 -2.80
N ARG A 179 -18.12 17.30 -3.27
CA ARG A 179 -16.72 16.90 -3.44
C ARG A 179 -16.02 16.62 -2.11
N ARG A 180 -16.54 17.20 -1.02
CA ARG A 180 -16.02 17.01 0.34
C ARG A 180 -16.59 15.78 1.03
N TRP A 181 -17.90 15.60 0.99
CA TRP A 181 -18.57 14.61 1.86
C TRP A 181 -18.95 13.33 1.13
N VAL A 182 -19.54 13.42 -0.07
CA VAL A 182 -20.09 12.23 -0.76
C VAL A 182 -18.97 11.26 -1.12
N PHE A 183 -17.88 11.78 -1.69
CA PHE A 183 -16.76 10.96 -2.12
C PHE A 183 -15.97 10.37 -0.93
N SER A 184 -15.72 11.18 0.12
CA SER A 184 -15.05 10.69 1.33
C SER A 184 -15.84 9.56 1.97
N VAL A 185 -17.14 9.75 2.22
CA VAL A 185 -17.99 8.73 2.86
C VAL A 185 -18.02 7.43 2.04
N ALA A 186 -18.09 7.53 0.71
CA ALA A 186 -18.06 6.35 -0.16
C ALA A 186 -16.74 5.57 -0.02
N VAL A 187 -15.60 6.27 -0.13
CA VAL A 187 -14.26 5.69 0.00
C VAL A 187 -14.04 5.10 1.41
N ASP A 188 -14.43 5.83 2.46
CA ASP A 188 -14.30 5.39 3.85
C ASP A 188 -15.15 4.13 4.11
N THR A 189 -16.37 4.08 3.58
CA THR A 189 -17.24 2.91 3.68
C THR A 189 -16.63 1.71 2.95
N ALA A 190 -16.11 1.91 1.75
CA ALA A 190 -15.50 0.85 0.97
C ALA A 190 -14.20 0.34 1.62
N TYR A 191 -13.41 1.18 2.27
CA TYR A 191 -12.28 0.75 3.12
C TYR A 191 -12.73 -0.14 4.28
N VAL A 192 -13.82 0.20 4.99
CA VAL A 192 -14.34 -0.65 6.07
C VAL A 192 -14.79 -2.00 5.51
N LEU A 193 -15.51 -2.02 4.40
CA LEU A 193 -15.92 -3.26 3.73
C LEU A 193 -14.72 -4.10 3.29
N TYR A 194 -13.67 -3.47 2.76
CA TYR A 194 -12.42 -4.13 2.42
C TYR A 194 -11.78 -4.80 3.64
N ILE A 195 -11.64 -4.08 4.76
CA ILE A 195 -11.04 -4.62 5.98
C ILE A 195 -11.84 -5.84 6.48
N LEU A 196 -13.17 -5.72 6.55
CA LEU A 196 -14.03 -6.82 7.00
C LEU A 196 -13.92 -8.03 6.08
N ALA A 197 -14.04 -7.83 4.75
CA ALA A 197 -13.90 -8.91 3.78
C ALA A 197 -12.51 -9.56 3.85
N ARG A 198 -11.46 -8.76 4.06
CA ARG A 198 -10.08 -9.25 4.20
C ARG A 198 -9.90 -10.10 5.44
N LEU A 199 -10.47 -9.69 6.57
CA LEU A 199 -10.44 -10.47 7.81
C LEU A 199 -11.18 -11.80 7.66
N VAL A 200 -12.36 -11.79 7.01
CA VAL A 200 -13.12 -13.02 6.75
C VAL A 200 -12.32 -13.98 5.86
N ILE A 201 -11.78 -13.50 4.72
CA ILE A 201 -10.94 -14.34 3.85
C ILE A 201 -9.73 -14.88 4.61
N PHE A 202 -9.07 -14.05 5.42
CA PHE A 202 -7.91 -14.49 6.19
C PHE A 202 -8.29 -15.61 7.15
N VAL A 203 -9.36 -15.45 7.93
CA VAL A 203 -9.87 -16.47 8.85
C VAL A 203 -10.26 -17.75 8.10
N GLU A 204 -10.96 -17.65 6.97
CA GLU A 204 -11.35 -18.80 6.14
C GLU A 204 -10.13 -19.56 5.58
N ILE A 205 -9.05 -18.86 5.20
CA ILE A 205 -7.81 -19.52 4.76
C ILE A 205 -7.21 -20.38 5.88
N PHE A 206 -7.17 -19.88 7.12
CA PHE A 206 -6.70 -20.69 8.25
C PHE A 206 -7.66 -21.81 8.60
N ALA A 207 -8.96 -21.54 8.55
CA ALA A 207 -9.98 -22.55 8.76
C ALA A 207 -9.86 -23.68 7.73
N ALA A 208 -9.54 -23.38 6.47
CA ALA A 208 -9.35 -24.39 5.42
C ALA A 208 -8.21 -25.38 5.71
N PHE A 209 -7.25 -25.05 6.59
CA PHE A 209 -6.24 -26.04 7.02
C PHE A 209 -6.87 -27.20 7.80
N ARG A 210 -8.01 -27.01 8.46
CA ARG A 210 -8.70 -28.08 9.21
C ARG A 210 -9.16 -29.25 8.32
N SER A 211 -9.33 -29.01 7.02
CA SER A 211 -9.77 -30.00 6.05
C SER A 211 -8.63 -30.50 5.14
N MET A 212 -7.38 -30.09 5.38
CA MET A 212 -6.23 -30.59 4.62
C MET A 212 -5.88 -32.03 5.00
N PRO A 213 -5.47 -32.87 4.03
CA PRO A 213 -4.98 -34.22 4.31
C PRO A 213 -3.81 -34.23 5.29
N THR A 214 -3.69 -35.26 6.11
CA THR A 214 -2.61 -35.42 7.10
C THR A 214 -1.21 -35.38 6.48
N ASP A 215 -1.09 -35.76 5.21
CA ASP A 215 0.18 -35.76 4.47
C ASP A 215 0.77 -34.36 4.30
N VAL A 216 -0.05 -33.30 4.32
CA VAL A 216 0.41 -31.90 4.24
C VAL A 216 1.17 -31.47 5.50
N TYR A 217 0.96 -32.15 6.62
CA TYR A 217 1.62 -31.88 7.90
C TYR A 217 2.86 -32.75 8.14
N ARG A 218 3.17 -33.69 7.23
CA ARG A 218 4.42 -34.44 7.30
C ARG A 218 5.59 -33.56 6.90
N ASP A 219 6.74 -33.80 7.52
CA ASP A 219 7.96 -33.09 7.17
C ASP A 219 8.24 -33.23 5.67
N VAL A 220 8.37 -32.07 5.01
CA VAL A 220 8.78 -32.01 3.62
C VAL A 220 10.25 -32.41 3.59
N ASP A 221 10.56 -33.50 2.88
CA ASP A 221 11.94 -33.87 2.61
C ASP A 221 12.54 -32.91 1.59
N TRP A 222 12.99 -31.75 2.07
CA TRP A 222 13.61 -30.71 1.25
C TRP A 222 14.83 -31.23 0.46
N ILE A 223 15.48 -32.29 0.96
CA ILE A 223 16.67 -32.90 0.34
C ILE A 223 16.28 -33.64 -0.94
N SER A 224 15.06 -34.22 -1.01
CA SER A 224 14.59 -34.92 -2.21
C SER A 224 14.33 -33.99 -3.40
N PHE A 225 14.16 -32.68 -3.17
CA PHE A 225 13.93 -31.68 -4.22
C PHE A 225 15.22 -31.09 -4.80
N TRP A 226 16.37 -31.34 -4.16
CA TRP A 226 17.66 -31.00 -4.75
C TRP A 226 18.01 -32.05 -5.80
N PRO A 227 18.22 -31.65 -7.07
CA PRO A 227 18.72 -32.58 -8.09
C PRO A 227 20.15 -32.97 -7.72
N HIS A 228 20.24 -34.08 -6.97
CA HIS A 228 21.38 -34.98 -6.76
C HIS A 228 22.73 -34.27 -6.60
N VAL A 229 23.15 -34.10 -5.34
CA VAL A 229 24.58 -34.20 -4.99
C VAL A 229 24.89 -35.68 -4.82
#